data_AF-A0A2N5W5G6-F1
#
_entry.id   AF-A0A2N5W5G6-F1
#
_cell.length_a   1.000
_cell.length_b   1.000
_cell.length_c   1.000
_cell.angle_alpha   90.00
_cell.angle_beta   90.00
_cell.angle_gamma   90.00
#
_symmetry.space_group_name_H-M   'P 1'
#
loop_
_entity.id
_entity.type
_entity.pdbx_description
1 polymer ?
#
loop_
_entity_poly.entity_id
_entity_poly.type
_entity_poly.pdbx_seq_one_letter_code
_entity_poly.pdbx_strand_id
1 'polypeptide(L)'
;MSASKSDEKQTGLTVFLKPTFVNCVLNQLLMMWQIRQALPWSQIEDPFLRTAFQFSNPKAVLYGRQWSADEAKKLYSVLKSHVFDELNNLDT
;
A
#
# COMPACT_ATOMS: atom_id res chain seq x y z
N MET A 1 -24.78 46.10 15.88
CA MET A 1 -23.35 45.74 15.83
C MET A 1 -23.16 44.60 16.82
N SER A 2 -23.19 43.36 16.33
CA SER A 2 -23.02 42.17 17.17
C SER A 2 -22.21 41.15 16.39
N ALA A 3 -20.92 41.09 16.66
CA ALA A 3 -19.99 40.14 16.08
C ALA A 3 -20.26 38.74 16.64
N SER A 4 -20.70 37.81 15.79
CA SER A 4 -20.74 36.39 16.13
C SER A 4 -19.33 35.81 16.03
N LYS A 5 -18.87 35.26 17.15
CA LYS A 5 -17.56 34.64 17.36
C LYS A 5 -17.25 33.60 16.27
N SER A 6 -16.00 33.62 15.85
CA SER A 6 -15.33 32.73 14.91
C SER A 6 -15.40 31.26 15.34
N ASP A 7 -15.85 30.40 14.43
CA ASP A 7 -15.60 28.96 14.46
C ASP A 7 -14.11 28.69 14.20
N GLU A 8 -13.29 28.73 15.26
CA GLU A 8 -11.95 28.15 15.23
C GLU A 8 -12.07 26.63 15.17
N LYS A 9 -12.04 26.10 13.94
CA LYS A 9 -11.87 24.67 13.70
C LYS A 9 -10.55 24.24 14.36
N GLN A 10 -10.68 23.45 15.42
CA GLN A 10 -9.61 22.93 16.25
C GLN A 10 -8.68 22.02 15.42
N THR A 11 -7.67 22.63 14.79
CA THR A 11 -6.65 22.02 13.93
C THR A 11 -5.72 21.03 14.66
N GLY A 12 -5.77 20.98 16.00
CA GLY A 12 -4.95 20.08 16.82
C GLY A 12 -5.40 18.62 16.82
N LEU A 13 -6.70 18.34 16.57
CA LEU A 13 -7.24 16.97 16.62
C LEU A 13 -7.14 16.22 15.29
N THR A 14 -6.91 16.93 14.17
CA THR A 14 -6.79 16.31 12.85
C THR A 14 -5.50 15.51 12.68
N VAL A 15 -4.48 15.75 13.50
CA VAL A 15 -3.21 14.98 13.46
C VAL A 15 -3.38 13.55 14.01
N PHE A 16 -4.42 13.33 14.83
CA PHE A 16 -4.78 12.02 15.39
C PHE A 16 -5.87 11.30 14.58
N LEU A 17 -6.34 11.91 13.48
CA LEU A 17 -7.14 11.18 12.51
C LEU A 17 -6.23 10.12 11.90
N LYS A 18 -6.48 8.86 12.27
CA LYS A 18 -5.79 7.68 11.72
C LYS A 18 -5.56 7.89 10.22
N PRO A 19 -4.35 7.60 9.70
CA PRO A 19 -4.09 7.74 8.27
C PRO A 19 -5.20 7.04 7.50
N THR A 20 -5.82 7.78 6.57
CA THR A 20 -6.93 7.28 5.76
C THR A 20 -6.51 5.95 5.16
N PHE A 21 -7.28 4.89 5.38
CA PHE A 21 -6.97 3.59 4.84
C PHE A 21 -6.86 3.67 3.30
N VAL A 22 -5.69 3.32 2.76
CA VAL A 22 -5.42 3.27 1.32
C VAL A 22 -5.32 1.82 0.88
N ASN A 23 -6.31 1.34 0.13
CA ASN A 23 -6.36 -0.07 -0.31
C ASN A 23 -5.16 -0.46 -1.19
N CYS A 24 -4.63 0.48 -1.97
CA CYS A 24 -3.43 0.25 -2.78
C CYS A 24 -2.22 -0.12 -1.90
N VAL A 25 -2.00 0.60 -0.81
CA VAL A 25 -0.88 0.36 0.12
C VAL A 25 -1.02 -1.00 0.80
N LEU A 26 -2.24 -1.40 1.19
CA LEU A 26 -2.49 -2.76 1.70
C LEU A 26 -2.04 -3.83 0.69
N ASN A 27 -2.45 -3.69 -0.57
CA ASN A 27 -2.13 -4.68 -1.60
C ASN A 27 -0.64 -4.72 -1.95
N GLN A 28 0.05 -3.57 -1.93
CA GLN A 28 1.50 -3.53 -2.06
C GLN A 28 2.20 -4.25 -0.89
N LEU A 29 1.75 -4.05 0.35
CA LEU A 29 2.29 -4.75 1.51
C LEU A 29 2.08 -6.26 1.41
N LEU A 30 0.90 -6.70 0.96
CA LEU A 30 0.60 -8.11 0.74
C LEU A 30 1.48 -8.72 -0.36
N MET A 31 1.66 -8.01 -1.47
CA MET A 31 2.59 -8.42 -2.53
C MET A 31 4.02 -8.56 -1.99
N MET A 32 4.52 -7.61 -1.18
CA MET A 32 5.85 -7.72 -0.56
C MET A 32 5.94 -8.90 0.40
N TRP A 33 4.91 -9.16 1.18
CA TRP A 33 4.83 -10.33 2.06
C TRP A 33 4.87 -11.65 1.25
N GLN A 34 4.15 -11.72 0.13
CA GLN A 34 4.19 -12.89 -0.77
C GLN A 34 5.60 -13.13 -1.31
N ILE A 35 6.29 -12.09 -1.79
CA ILE A 35 7.69 -12.19 -2.27
C ILE A 35 8.61 -12.70 -1.15
N ARG A 36 8.51 -12.12 0.05
CA ARG A 36 9.38 -12.48 1.18
C ARG A 36 9.18 -13.92 1.65
N GLN A 37 7.97 -14.44 1.56
CA GLN A 37 7.63 -15.80 1.99
C GLN A 37 7.66 -16.81 0.83
N ALA A 38 8.10 -16.39 -0.37
CA ALA A 38 8.08 -17.19 -1.59
C ALA A 38 6.70 -17.84 -1.88
N LEU A 39 5.61 -17.13 -1.54
CA LEU A 39 4.26 -17.64 -1.71
C LEU A 39 3.78 -17.46 -3.16
N PRO A 40 2.97 -18.40 -3.68
CA PRO A 40 2.32 -18.23 -4.96
C PRO A 40 1.42 -16.98 -4.99
N TRP A 41 1.38 -16.29 -6.13
CA TRP A 41 0.48 -15.14 -6.31
C TRP A 41 -0.99 -15.49 -6.13
N SER A 42 -1.37 -16.74 -6.44
CA SER A 42 -2.72 -17.26 -6.23
C SER A 42 -3.15 -17.29 -4.76
N GLN A 43 -2.21 -17.22 -3.82
CA GLN A 43 -2.53 -17.23 -2.38
C GLN A 43 -3.38 -16.02 -1.96
N ILE A 44 -3.35 -14.91 -2.70
CA ILE A 44 -4.18 -13.72 -2.42
C ILE A 44 -5.67 -13.95 -2.73
N GLU A 45 -5.98 -14.99 -3.49
CA GLU A 45 -7.34 -15.39 -3.83
C GLU A 45 -7.94 -16.36 -2.80
N ASP A 46 -7.20 -16.69 -1.75
CA ASP A 46 -7.68 -17.54 -0.66
C ASP A 46 -8.97 -16.97 -0.01
N PRO A 47 -10.05 -17.77 0.08
CA PRO A 47 -11.33 -17.30 0.62
C PRO A 47 -11.26 -16.88 2.08
N PHE A 48 -10.47 -17.57 2.91
CA PHE A 48 -10.35 -17.24 4.33
C PHE A 48 -9.60 -15.93 4.51
N LEU A 49 -8.52 -15.74 3.75
CA LEU A 49 -7.76 -14.49 3.74
C LEU A 49 -8.65 -13.31 3.35
N ARG A 50 -9.42 -13.44 2.25
CA ARG A 50 -10.37 -12.40 1.81
C ARG A 50 -11.40 -12.07 2.89
N THR A 51 -11.97 -13.11 3.49
CA THR A 51 -12.97 -12.95 4.56
C THR A 51 -12.36 -12.28 5.79
N ALA A 52 -11.14 -12.64 6.19
CA ALA A 52 -10.45 -12.05 7.32
C ALA A 52 -10.18 -10.55 7.13
N PHE A 53 -9.76 -10.14 5.92
CA PHE A 53 -9.57 -8.72 5.60
C PHE A 53 -10.88 -7.95 5.55
N GLN A 54 -11.91 -8.51 4.91
CA GLN A 54 -13.24 -7.89 4.86
C GLN A 54 -13.87 -7.74 6.25
N PHE A 55 -13.72 -8.74 7.11
CA PHE A 55 -14.15 -8.69 8.51
C PHE A 55 -13.42 -7.59 9.29
N SER A 56 -12.11 -7.46 9.08
CA SER A 56 -11.28 -6.49 9.79
C SER A 56 -11.50 -5.05 9.32
N ASN A 57 -11.73 -4.85 8.02
CA ASN A 57 -12.00 -3.55 7.42
C ASN A 57 -12.80 -3.73 6.12
N PRO A 58 -14.06 -3.25 6.04
CA PRO A 58 -14.88 -3.34 4.83
C PRO A 58 -14.26 -2.67 3.59
N LYS A 59 -13.33 -1.73 3.76
CA LYS A 59 -12.61 -1.07 2.67
C LYS A 59 -11.42 -1.89 2.13
N ALA A 60 -11.00 -2.95 2.84
CA ALA A 60 -9.85 -3.79 2.49
C ALA A 60 -10.22 -4.82 1.41
N VAL A 61 -10.11 -4.41 0.15
CA VAL A 61 -10.37 -5.24 -1.02
C VAL A 61 -9.04 -5.78 -1.54
N LEU A 62 -8.88 -7.10 -1.52
CA LEU A 62 -7.71 -7.75 -2.09
C LEU A 62 -7.77 -7.76 -3.62
N TYR A 63 -6.69 -7.34 -4.25
CA TYR A 63 -6.52 -7.43 -5.69
C TYR A 63 -6.18 -8.86 -6.11
N GLY A 64 -6.44 -9.16 -7.38
CA GLY A 64 -6.20 -10.49 -7.94
C GLY A 64 -4.72 -10.78 -8.17
N ARG A 65 -4.40 -12.06 -8.43
CA ARG A 65 -3.01 -12.52 -8.65
C ARG A 65 -2.28 -11.77 -9.76
N GLN A 66 -2.99 -11.39 -10.83
CA GLN A 66 -2.41 -10.68 -11.98
C GLN A 66 -1.89 -9.31 -11.56
N TRP A 67 -2.67 -8.58 -10.77
CA TRP A 67 -2.26 -7.27 -10.27
C TRP A 67 -1.01 -7.39 -9.39
N SER A 68 -0.96 -8.36 -8.47
CA SER A 68 0.22 -8.59 -7.63
C SER A 68 1.46 -8.91 -8.46
N ALA A 69 1.33 -9.73 -9.51
CA ALA A 69 2.43 -10.05 -10.40
C ALA A 69 2.91 -8.84 -11.20
N ASP A 70 1.98 -8.04 -11.74
CA ASP A 70 2.29 -6.82 -12.49
C ASP A 70 2.97 -5.76 -11.61
N GLU A 71 2.52 -5.61 -10.36
CA GLU A 71 3.11 -4.68 -9.41
C GLU A 71 4.51 -5.13 -8.97
N ALA A 72 4.70 -6.43 -8.73
CA ALA A 72 6.01 -7.00 -8.43
C ALA A 72 7.01 -6.79 -9.58
N LYS A 73 6.55 -6.90 -10.82
CA LYS A 73 7.37 -6.62 -12.01
C LYS A 73 7.82 -5.16 -12.04
N LYS A 74 6.94 -4.21 -11.74
CA LYS A 74 7.31 -2.78 -11.66
C LYS A 74 8.38 -2.55 -10.59
N LEU A 75 8.18 -3.12 -9.40
CA LEU A 75 9.15 -3.02 -8.31
C LEU A 75 10.52 -3.56 -8.73
N TYR A 76 10.55 -4.73 -9.39
CA TYR A 76 11.79 -5.30 -9.91
C TYR A 76 12.44 -4.40 -10.96
N SER A 77 11.67 -3.81 -11.89
CA SER A 77 12.21 -2.90 -12.89
C SER A 77 12.87 -1.67 -12.29
N VAL A 78 12.26 -1.08 -11.25
CA VAL A 78 12.82 0.07 -10.52
C VAL A 78 14.11 -0.31 -9.77
N LEU A 79 14.11 -1.46 -9.09
CA LEU A 79 15.30 -1.93 -8.40
C LEU A 79 16.44 -2.22 -9.39
N LYS A 80 16.10 -2.87 -10.52
CA LYS A 80 17.07 -3.17 -11.57
C LYS A 80 17.68 -1.89 -12.13
N SER A 81 16.88 -0.88 -12.49
CA SER A 81 17.44 0.36 -13.04
C SER A 81 18.39 1.01 -12.04
N HIS A 82 18.01 1.07 -10.76
CA HIS A 82 18.86 1.64 -9.71
C HIS A 82 20.22 0.94 -9.61
N VAL A 83 20.24 -0.40 -9.60
CA VAL A 83 21.49 -1.17 -9.54
C VAL A 83 22.37 -0.91 -10.76
N PHE A 84 21.79 -0.83 -11.96
CA PHE A 84 22.57 -0.54 -13.18
C PHE A 84 23.09 0.90 -13.20
N ASP A 85 22.32 1.86 -12.70
CA ASP A 85 22.74 3.25 -12.58
C ASP A 85 23.92 3.37 -11.61
N GLU A 86 23.87 2.68 -10.46
CA GLU A 86 24.99 2.62 -9.50
C GLU A 86 26.24 2.02 -10.12
N LEU A 87 26.12 0.91 -10.86
CA LEU A 87 27.26 0.27 -11.53
C LEU A 87 27.91 1.18 -12.59
N ASN A 88 27.11 1.84 -13.43
CA ASN A 88 27.64 2.75 -14.45
C ASN A 88 28.37 3.96 -13.84
N ASN A 89 27.91 4.44 -12.68
CA ASN A 89 28.56 5.54 -11.97
C ASN A 89 29.86 5.11 -11.25
N LEU A 90 30.09 3.81 -11.03
CA LEU A 90 31.34 3.28 -10.44
C LEU A 90 32.43 3.04 -11.49
N ASP A 91 32.05 2.77 -12.73
CA ASP A 91 32.98 2.57 -13.86
C ASP A 91 33.46 3.90 -14.50
N THR A 92 32.99 5.05 -14.00
CA THR A 92 33.39 6.40 -14.42
C THR A 92 34.31 7.04 -13.37
#